data_AF-A0ABD2LQ95-F1
#
_entry.id   AF-A0ABD2LQ95-F1
#
_cell.length_a   1.000
_cell.length_b   1.000
_cell.length_c   1.000
_cell.angle_alpha   90.00
_cell.angle_beta   90.00
_cell.angle_gamma   90.00
#
_symmetry.space_group_name_H-M   'P 1'
#
loop_
_entity.id
_entity.type
_entity.pdbx_description
1 polymer ?
#
loop_
_entity_poly.entity_id
_entity_poly.type
_entity_poly.pdbx_seq_one_letter_code
_entity_poly.pdbx_strand_id
1 'polypeptide(L)'
;MPSLTPTFSSADEFSPLQPIIPSLSTSEEMSVLIARIAELNRAKSVEPSAVASSEVFGQDGNGSDGDEFSLDDEDGQKKEKRETQTNEAVEERLSQLQNDQKKLLEKISELEKQQKEQSKVIAEQFSKILEKISELKKQQENTTKGNFMSFGFAVKQQSKLEEIIRYGNGTYVYENAGGIYINGEGIGGNDKYSYGVGDTVGIGVNLATRQISFTKNGLRLDCLFVDPHFADYSFSLYPFVSIYSFGDKIEANFGPNFKFDLAIL
;
A
#
# COMPACT_ATOMS: atom_id res chain seq x y z
N MET A 1 -25.36 28.94 36.21
CA MET A 1 -24.14 28.78 35.38
C MET A 1 -24.57 28.14 34.07
N PRO A 2 -24.18 28.68 32.90
CA PRO A 2 -24.73 28.24 31.62
C PRO A 2 -24.12 26.89 31.18
N SER A 3 -24.98 26.06 30.60
CA SER A 3 -24.69 24.74 30.04
C SER A 3 -24.01 24.88 28.68
N LEU A 4 -22.85 24.23 28.52
CA LEU A 4 -22.18 24.06 27.23
C LEU A 4 -22.52 22.67 26.68
N THR A 5 -23.29 22.63 25.59
CA THR A 5 -23.47 21.45 24.74
C THR A 5 -22.51 21.55 23.56
N PRO A 6 -21.74 20.49 23.22
CA PRO A 6 -21.02 20.45 21.96
C PRO A 6 -21.89 19.81 20.87
N THR A 7 -22.14 20.55 19.79
CA THR A 7 -22.64 20.05 18.52
C THR A 7 -21.45 19.51 17.69
N PHE A 8 -21.44 18.22 17.39
CA PHE A 8 -20.51 17.65 16.42
C PHE A 8 -21.11 17.71 15.00
N SER A 9 -20.39 18.36 14.10
CA SER A 9 -20.71 18.49 12.67
C SER A 9 -20.39 17.19 11.93
N SER A 10 -21.32 16.77 11.10
CA SER A 10 -21.25 15.57 10.26
C SER A 10 -20.40 15.78 9.01
N ALA A 11 -19.72 14.70 8.61
CA ALA A 11 -19.49 14.24 7.24
C ALA A 11 -18.84 15.22 6.26
N ASP A 12 -17.52 15.06 6.04
CA ASP A 12 -16.89 15.45 4.78
C ASP A 12 -16.68 14.23 3.88
N GLU A 13 -17.07 14.46 2.63
CA GLU A 13 -17.22 13.60 1.48
C GLU A 13 -15.95 12.85 1.06
N PHE A 14 -16.11 11.56 0.79
CA PHE A 14 -15.23 10.81 -0.11
C PHE A 14 -15.50 11.27 -1.55
N SER A 15 -14.52 11.92 -2.18
CA SER A 15 -14.49 12.04 -3.64
C SER A 15 -13.61 10.93 -4.23
N PRO A 16 -14.11 10.12 -5.18
CA PRO A 16 -13.27 9.29 -6.02
C PRO A 16 -12.72 10.15 -7.18
N LEU A 17 -11.51 9.85 -7.63
CA LEU A 17 -11.15 9.64 -9.05
C LEU A 17 -9.63 9.69 -9.21
N GLN A 18 -9.06 8.57 -9.64
CA GLN A 18 -7.82 8.57 -10.41
C GLN A 18 -8.17 8.67 -11.91
N PRO A 19 -7.21 9.11 -12.73
CA PRO A 19 -6.87 8.37 -13.93
C PRO A 19 -5.54 7.66 -13.72
N ILE A 20 -5.60 6.33 -13.81
CA ILE A 20 -4.45 5.44 -13.94
C ILE A 20 -3.84 5.73 -15.32
N ILE A 21 -2.65 6.33 -15.35
CA ILE A 21 -1.80 6.22 -16.53
C ILE A 21 -1.23 4.81 -16.50
N PRO A 22 -1.47 3.94 -17.50
CA PRO A 22 -0.81 2.66 -17.55
C PRO A 22 0.68 2.93 -17.72
N SER A 23 1.47 2.69 -16.67
CA SER A 23 2.91 2.60 -16.77
C SER A 23 3.20 1.40 -17.67
N LEU A 24 3.53 1.64 -18.94
CA LEU A 24 4.07 0.59 -19.78
C LEU A 24 5.27 0.00 -19.04
N SER A 25 5.34 -1.33 -19.03
CA SER A 25 6.47 -1.99 -18.41
C SER A 25 7.73 -1.61 -19.19
N THR A 26 8.88 -1.52 -18.53
CA THR A 26 10.19 -1.24 -19.16
C THR A 26 10.50 -2.15 -20.36
N SER A 27 9.86 -3.32 -20.45
CA SER A 27 9.94 -4.24 -21.59
C SER A 27 9.22 -3.74 -22.86
N GLU A 28 8.12 -3.01 -22.72
CA GLU A 28 7.34 -2.50 -23.85
C GLU A 28 8.00 -1.26 -24.45
N GLU A 29 8.55 -0.38 -23.61
CA GLU A 29 9.34 0.77 -24.07
C GLU A 29 10.58 0.34 -24.87
N MET A 30 11.27 -0.71 -24.41
CA MET A 30 12.44 -1.26 -25.10
C MET A 30 12.05 -1.90 -26.45
N SER A 31 10.88 -2.55 -26.52
CA SER A 31 10.35 -3.14 -27.77
C SER A 31 10.00 -2.07 -28.80
N VAL A 32 9.42 -0.95 -28.36
CA VAL A 32 9.13 0.21 -29.23
C VAL A 32 10.44 0.83 -29.75
N LEU A 33 11.47 0.93 -28.90
CA LEU A 33 12.77 1.47 -29.31
C LEU A 33 13.45 0.58 -30.37
N ILE A 34 13.45 -0.74 -30.18
CA ILE A 34 14.01 -1.70 -31.15
C ILE A 34 13.26 -1.63 -32.49
N ALA A 35 11.92 -1.55 -32.46
CA ALA A 35 11.12 -1.40 -33.67
C ALA A 35 11.46 -0.10 -34.42
N ARG A 36 11.65 1.01 -33.70
CA ARG A 36 11.99 2.31 -34.31
C ARG A 36 13.39 2.31 -34.94
N ILE A 37 14.36 1.65 -34.30
CA ILE A 37 15.72 1.48 -34.86
C ILE A 37 15.67 0.64 -36.14
N ALA A 38 14.85 -0.42 -36.19
CA ALA A 38 14.67 -1.23 -37.39
C ALA A 38 14.04 -0.44 -38.56
N GLU A 39 13.06 0.43 -38.29
CA GLU A 39 12.48 1.33 -39.29
C GLU A 39 13.50 2.31 -39.87
N LEU A 40 14.30 2.94 -39.01
CA LEU A 40 15.35 3.88 -39.44
C LEU A 40 16.43 3.20 -40.29
N ASN A 41 16.77 1.94 -39.97
CA ASN A 41 17.70 1.16 -40.78
C ASN A 41 17.12 0.74 -42.13
N ARG A 42 15.81 0.46 -42.23
CA ARG A 42 15.15 0.24 -43.53
C ARG A 42 15.11 1.51 -44.38
N ALA A 43 14.82 2.66 -43.77
CA ALA A 43 14.80 3.93 -44.49
C ALA A 43 16.17 4.30 -45.10
N LYS A 44 17.27 3.88 -44.46
CA LYS A 44 18.62 4.07 -45.00
C LYS A 44 19.03 3.08 -46.09
N SER A 45 18.35 1.93 -46.24
CA SER A 45 18.65 0.97 -47.32
C SER A 45 17.87 1.27 -48.61
N VAL A 46 17.08 2.34 -48.64
CA VAL A 46 16.34 2.80 -49.82
C VAL A 46 16.89 4.18 -50.19
N GLU A 47 18.11 4.23 -50.71
CA GLU A 47 18.47 5.33 -51.60
C GLU A 47 17.91 5.05 -53.01
N PRO A 48 17.25 6.03 -53.65
CA PRO A 48 16.76 5.87 -55.02
C PRO A 48 17.92 5.99 -56.00
N SER A 49 18.40 4.84 -56.49
CA SER A 49 19.09 4.77 -57.77
C SER A 49 18.04 4.75 -58.89
N ALA A 50 17.75 5.92 -59.48
CA ALA A 50 17.52 6.09 -60.92
C ALA A 50 17.15 7.54 -61.29
N VAL A 51 17.93 8.05 -62.24
CA VAL A 51 17.82 9.33 -62.96
C VAL A 51 16.53 9.39 -63.80
N ALA A 52 15.90 10.57 -63.89
CA ALA A 52 15.07 10.90 -65.06
C ALA A 52 15.11 12.42 -65.34
N SER A 53 15.67 12.73 -66.50
CA SER A 53 15.70 14.03 -67.17
C SER A 53 14.30 14.63 -67.35
N SER A 54 14.15 15.94 -67.17
CA SER A 54 13.00 16.70 -67.66
C SER A 54 13.44 18.08 -68.11
N GLU A 55 13.38 18.29 -69.42
CA GLU A 55 13.45 19.57 -70.12
C GLU A 55 12.41 20.55 -69.58
N VAL A 56 12.77 21.83 -69.42
CA VAL A 56 11.84 22.97 -69.47
C VAL A 56 12.53 24.11 -70.23
N PHE A 57 11.87 24.54 -71.30
CA PHE A 57 12.22 25.63 -72.21
C PHE A 57 11.85 27.03 -71.66
N GLY A 58 12.70 28.02 -72.01
CA GLY A 58 12.37 29.43 -72.27
C GLY A 58 12.30 30.38 -71.05
N GLN A 59 12.68 31.65 -71.10
CA GLN A 59 13.27 32.51 -72.16
C GLN A 59 13.69 33.84 -71.49
N ASP A 60 14.72 34.46 -72.07
CA ASP A 60 14.95 35.91 -72.25
C ASP A 60 15.17 36.86 -71.05
N GLY A 61 16.35 37.51 -71.06
CA GLY A 61 16.71 38.64 -70.19
C GLY A 61 18.10 39.19 -70.49
N ASN A 62 18.19 39.99 -71.54
CA ASN A 62 19.35 40.65 -72.13
C ASN A 62 20.04 41.70 -71.22
N GLY A 63 21.34 41.93 -71.45
CA GLY A 63 22.15 43.06 -70.95
C GLY A 63 23.21 42.64 -69.91
N SER A 64 24.50 42.99 -69.98
CA SER A 64 25.20 43.98 -70.79
C SER A 64 26.70 43.70 -70.71
N ASP A 65 27.40 44.18 -71.73
CA ASP A 65 28.86 44.23 -71.93
C ASP A 65 29.71 44.44 -70.67
N GLY A 66 30.89 43.80 -70.65
CA GLY A 66 31.96 44.15 -69.73
C GLY A 66 33.02 43.07 -69.53
N ASP A 67 34.10 43.20 -70.29
CA ASP A 67 35.47 42.82 -69.93
C ASP A 67 35.84 41.33 -69.95
N GLU A 68 36.33 40.97 -71.14
CA GLU A 68 37.39 40.02 -71.44
C GLU A 68 38.54 40.11 -70.41
N PHE A 69 38.54 39.20 -69.42
CA PHE A 69 39.72 38.88 -68.63
C PHE A 69 40.06 37.41 -68.80
N SER A 70 41.06 37.17 -69.64
CA SER A 70 41.84 35.93 -69.70
C SER A 70 42.28 35.53 -68.29
N LEU A 71 41.74 34.41 -67.79
CA LEU A 71 42.20 33.74 -66.58
C LEU A 71 42.78 32.38 -66.97
N ASP A 72 44.00 32.18 -66.50
CA ASP A 72 44.94 31.17 -66.92
C ASP A 72 44.47 29.72 -66.65
N ASP A 73 44.70 28.86 -67.63
CA ASP A 73 44.50 27.41 -67.64
C ASP A 73 45.51 26.66 -66.73
N GLU A 74 45.63 27.04 -65.45
CA GLU A 74 46.45 26.34 -64.46
C GLU A 74 45.66 25.63 -63.33
N ASP A 75 44.33 25.73 -63.28
CA ASP A 75 43.56 25.29 -62.09
C ASP A 75 43.06 23.83 -62.13
N GLY A 76 43.22 23.12 -63.25
CA GLY A 76 42.76 21.72 -63.40
C GLY A 76 43.52 20.71 -62.54
N GLN A 77 44.85 20.87 -62.40
CA GLN A 77 45.68 19.92 -61.63
C GLN A 77 45.61 20.15 -60.11
N LYS A 78 45.21 21.35 -59.64
CA LYS A 78 44.98 21.62 -58.21
C LYS A 78 43.66 21.05 -57.70
N LYS A 79 42.65 20.94 -58.56
CA LYS A 79 41.33 20.42 -58.20
C LYS A 79 41.35 18.90 -58.00
N GLU A 80 42.01 18.17 -58.90
CA GLU A 80 42.12 16.70 -58.84
C GLU A 80 42.95 16.22 -57.64
N LYS A 81 43.99 16.97 -57.25
CA LYS A 81 44.79 16.72 -56.03
C LYS A 81 44.03 17.01 -54.72
N ARG A 82 43.09 17.97 -54.74
CA ARG A 82 42.20 18.26 -53.60
C ARG A 82 41.11 17.20 -53.43
N GLU A 83 40.58 16.65 -54.53
CA GLU A 83 39.59 15.56 -54.50
C GLU A 83 40.18 14.24 -53.99
N THR A 84 41.43 13.91 -54.35
CA THR A 84 42.09 12.70 -53.84
C THR A 84 42.40 12.78 -52.35
N GLN A 85 42.91 13.92 -51.85
CA GLN A 85 43.12 14.13 -50.41
C GLN A 85 41.83 14.10 -49.58
N THR A 86 40.71 14.53 -50.16
CA THR A 86 39.42 14.52 -49.45
C THR A 86 38.84 13.12 -49.37
N ASN A 87 39.04 12.26 -50.37
CA ASN A 87 38.56 10.88 -50.36
C ASN A 87 39.29 9.99 -49.33
N GLU A 88 40.61 10.11 -49.19
CA GLU A 88 41.37 9.37 -48.15
C GLU A 88 40.91 9.73 -46.73
N ALA A 89 40.65 11.01 -46.46
CA ALA A 89 40.15 11.47 -45.16
C ALA A 89 38.73 10.97 -44.87
N VAL A 90 37.91 10.75 -45.90
CA VAL A 90 36.56 10.18 -45.77
C VAL A 90 36.63 8.68 -45.44
N GLU A 91 37.53 7.92 -46.06
CA GLU A 91 37.72 6.50 -45.76
C GLU A 91 38.25 6.26 -44.35
N GLU A 92 39.21 7.08 -43.89
CA GLU A 92 39.72 7.00 -42.52
C GLU A 92 38.60 7.27 -41.49
N ARG A 93 37.77 8.29 -41.74
CA ARG A 93 36.59 8.57 -40.92
C ARG A 93 35.58 7.44 -40.93
N LEU A 94 35.37 6.77 -42.07
CA LEU A 94 34.44 5.65 -42.18
C LEU A 94 34.92 4.45 -41.37
N SER A 95 36.22 4.12 -41.48
CA SER A 95 36.87 3.07 -40.69
C SER A 95 36.79 3.37 -39.19
N GLN A 96 37.04 4.62 -38.78
CA GLN A 96 36.91 5.06 -37.40
C GLN A 96 35.47 4.90 -36.87
N LEU A 97 34.46 5.33 -37.65
CA LEU A 97 33.06 5.18 -37.29
C LEU A 97 32.62 3.72 -37.15
N GLN A 98 33.12 2.82 -38.01
CA GLN A 98 32.83 1.39 -37.89
C GLN A 98 33.42 0.78 -36.61
N ASN A 99 34.64 1.18 -36.24
CA ASN A 99 35.26 0.77 -34.98
C ASN A 99 34.50 1.29 -33.76
N ASP A 100 34.09 2.56 -33.79
CA ASP A 100 33.31 3.16 -32.72
C ASP A 100 31.93 2.50 -32.58
N GLN A 101 31.27 2.17 -33.70
CA GLN A 101 30.01 1.43 -33.69
C GLN A 101 30.17 0.02 -33.09
N LYS A 102 31.24 -0.69 -33.43
CA LYS A 102 31.54 -2.01 -32.85
C LYS A 102 31.79 -1.92 -31.34
N LYS A 103 32.54 -0.92 -30.90
CA LYS A 103 32.83 -0.66 -29.47
C LYS A 103 31.56 -0.27 -28.70
N LEU A 104 30.64 0.44 -29.34
CA LEU A 104 29.33 0.77 -28.76
C LEU A 104 28.46 -0.47 -28.56
N LEU A 105 28.40 -1.35 -29.58
CA LEU A 105 27.65 -2.61 -29.51
C LEU A 105 28.15 -3.53 -28.39
N GLU A 106 29.46 -3.62 -28.22
CA GLU A 106 30.07 -4.41 -27.14
C GLU A 106 29.68 -3.86 -25.76
N LYS A 107 29.71 -2.53 -25.57
CA LYS A 107 29.25 -1.89 -24.34
C LYS A 107 27.76 -2.13 -24.05
N ILE A 108 26.91 -2.08 -25.07
CA ILE A 108 25.47 -2.35 -24.92
C ILE A 108 25.26 -3.78 -24.44
N SER A 109 25.94 -4.75 -25.06
CA SER A 109 25.84 -6.16 -24.66
C SER A 109 26.29 -6.38 -23.21
N GLU A 110 27.35 -5.69 -22.78
CA GLU A 110 27.83 -5.77 -21.40
C GLU A 110 26.85 -5.13 -20.40
N LEU A 111 26.25 -3.99 -20.75
CA LEU A 111 25.22 -3.34 -19.93
C LEU A 111 23.96 -4.21 -19.81
N GLU A 112 23.51 -4.84 -20.89
CA GLU A 112 22.37 -5.77 -20.86
C GLU A 112 22.64 -6.97 -19.94
N LYS A 113 23.85 -7.52 -19.99
CA LYS A 113 24.27 -8.60 -19.09
C LYS A 113 24.25 -8.16 -17.63
N GLN A 114 24.77 -6.96 -17.33
CA GLN A 114 24.74 -6.39 -15.99
C GLN A 114 23.30 -6.14 -15.50
N GLN A 115 22.43 -5.59 -16.35
CA GLN A 115 21.02 -5.35 -16.03
C GLN A 115 20.29 -6.66 -15.71
N LYS A 116 20.54 -7.72 -16.47
CA LYS A 116 19.94 -9.03 -16.26
C LYS A 116 20.37 -9.64 -14.92
N GLU A 117 21.65 -9.52 -14.58
CA GLU A 117 22.17 -10.02 -13.30
C GLU A 117 21.58 -9.24 -12.11
N GLN A 118 21.51 -7.91 -12.21
CA GLN A 118 20.86 -7.08 -11.19
C GLN A 118 19.38 -7.45 -11.01
N SER A 119 18.66 -7.68 -12.11
CA SER A 119 17.25 -8.08 -12.08
C SER A 119 17.05 -9.41 -11.36
N LYS A 120 17.98 -10.35 -11.52
CA LYS A 120 17.95 -11.65 -10.82
C LYS A 120 18.13 -11.48 -9.31
N VAL A 121 19.10 -10.65 -8.89
CA VAL A 121 19.34 -10.35 -7.47
C VAL A 121 18.10 -9.70 -6.83
N ILE A 122 17.47 -8.75 -7.52
CA ILE A 122 16.24 -8.09 -7.04
C ILE A 122 15.10 -9.11 -6.90
N ALA A 123 14.90 -9.99 -7.87
CA ALA A 123 13.87 -11.03 -7.81
C ALA A 123 14.06 -11.98 -6.62
N GLU A 124 15.30 -12.41 -6.36
CA GLU A 124 15.62 -13.26 -5.21
C GLU A 124 15.37 -12.54 -3.87
N GLN A 125 15.74 -11.25 -3.77
CA GLN A 125 15.44 -10.44 -2.58
C GLN A 125 13.93 -10.28 -2.36
N PHE A 126 13.17 -10.03 -3.43
CA PHE A 126 11.72 -9.88 -3.35
C PHE A 126 11.05 -11.18 -2.89
N SER A 127 11.52 -12.34 -3.39
CA SER A 127 11.04 -13.65 -2.94
C SER A 127 11.25 -13.86 -1.44
N LYS A 128 12.43 -13.51 -0.91
CA LYS A 128 12.74 -13.60 0.54
C LYS A 128 11.86 -12.67 1.38
N ILE A 129 11.55 -11.47 0.88
CA ILE A 129 10.65 -10.53 1.56
C ILE A 129 9.23 -11.11 1.63
N LEU A 130 8.71 -11.68 0.53
CA LEU A 130 7.37 -12.26 0.49
C LEU A 130 7.24 -13.45 1.45
N GLU A 131 8.26 -14.30 1.53
CA GLU A 131 8.31 -15.41 2.49
C GLU A 131 8.23 -14.89 3.93
N LYS A 132 9.04 -13.88 4.27
CA LYS A 132 9.04 -13.28 5.60
C LYS A 132 7.72 -12.59 5.95
N ILE A 133 7.07 -11.93 4.99
CA ILE A 133 5.72 -11.37 5.18
C ILE A 133 4.72 -12.49 5.48
N SER A 134 4.80 -13.62 4.79
CA SER A 134 3.95 -14.79 5.04
C SER A 134 4.14 -15.36 6.44
N GLU A 135 5.39 -15.48 6.90
CA GLU A 135 5.71 -15.92 8.26
C GLU A 135 5.17 -14.96 9.32
N LEU A 136 5.35 -13.65 9.14
CA LEU A 136 4.84 -12.63 10.06
C LEU A 136 3.31 -12.67 10.15
N LYS A 137 2.61 -12.88 9.02
CA LYS A 137 1.15 -13.06 9.02
C LYS A 137 0.73 -14.30 9.81
N LYS A 138 1.40 -15.43 9.62
CA LYS A 138 1.14 -16.66 10.41
C LYS A 138 1.41 -16.45 11.89
N GLN A 139 2.43 -15.67 12.26
CA GLN A 139 2.69 -15.31 13.66
C GLN A 139 1.59 -14.43 14.25
N GLN A 140 1.08 -13.47 13.47
CA GLN A 140 -0.04 -12.61 13.85
C GLN A 140 -1.35 -13.39 14.02
N GLU A 141 -1.63 -14.34 13.13
CA GLU A 141 -2.79 -15.23 13.25
C GLU A 141 -2.67 -16.16 14.47
N ASN A 142 -1.47 -16.66 14.77
CA ASN A 142 -1.24 -17.51 15.95
C ASN A 142 -1.21 -16.74 17.28
N THR A 143 -1.05 -15.41 17.27
CA THR A 143 -1.16 -14.57 18.48
C THR A 143 -2.61 -14.25 18.86
N THR A 144 -3.60 -14.61 18.05
CA THR A 144 -5.04 -14.48 18.41
C THR A 144 -5.50 -15.51 19.46
N LYS A 145 -4.64 -16.44 19.89
CA LYS A 145 -4.86 -17.31 21.04
C LYS A 145 -4.75 -16.62 22.41
N GLY A 146 -4.62 -15.30 22.45
CA GLY A 146 -4.56 -14.51 23.68
C GLY A 146 -5.43 -13.26 23.65
N ASN A 147 -6.55 -13.26 22.92
CA ASN A 147 -7.53 -12.17 22.99
C ASN A 147 -8.18 -12.20 24.37
N PHE A 148 -7.69 -11.36 25.28
CA PHE A 148 -8.29 -11.16 26.59
C PHE A 148 -9.24 -9.97 26.53
N MET A 149 -10.53 -10.26 26.69
CA MET A 149 -11.57 -9.26 26.79
C MET A 149 -12.44 -9.58 28.00
N SER A 150 -12.74 -8.56 28.80
CA SER A 150 -13.62 -8.73 29.94
C SER A 150 -14.50 -7.51 30.17
N PHE A 151 -15.72 -7.77 30.65
CA PHE A 151 -16.71 -6.76 31.00
C PHE A 151 -17.12 -6.93 32.44
N GLY A 152 -17.44 -5.83 33.12
CA GLY A 152 -17.69 -5.92 34.54
C GLY A 152 -18.21 -4.67 35.22
N PHE A 153 -18.36 -4.80 36.53
CA PHE A 153 -18.51 -3.67 37.45
C PHE A 153 -17.31 -3.61 38.40
N ALA A 154 -16.90 -2.39 38.75
CA ALA A 154 -15.87 -2.15 39.75
C ALA A 154 -16.27 -1.02 40.71
N VAL A 155 -15.82 -1.08 41.96
CA VAL A 155 -15.96 0.01 42.93
C VAL A 155 -14.91 1.11 42.71
N LYS A 156 -15.32 2.38 42.81
CA LYS A 156 -14.48 3.57 42.50
C LYS A 156 -13.10 3.62 43.17
N GLN A 157 -13.01 3.13 44.41
CA GLN A 157 -11.82 3.29 45.25
C GLN A 157 -10.71 2.29 44.91
N GLN A 158 -10.98 1.25 44.10
CA GLN A 158 -10.06 0.14 43.86
C GLN A 158 -9.58 0.00 42.41
N SER A 159 -10.07 0.85 41.51
CA SER A 159 -9.70 0.84 40.09
C SER A 159 -8.50 1.75 39.81
N LYS A 160 -7.28 1.31 40.14
CA LYS A 160 -6.12 1.81 39.39
C LYS A 160 -6.21 1.20 38.00
N LEU A 161 -6.42 2.06 37.00
CA LEU A 161 -6.65 1.68 35.59
C LEU A 161 -5.44 1.00 34.93
N GLU A 162 -4.30 0.94 35.64
CA GLU A 162 -3.01 0.44 35.15
C GLU A 162 -2.83 -1.07 35.33
N GLU A 163 -3.65 -1.73 36.16
CA GLU A 163 -3.61 -3.18 36.35
C GLU A 163 -4.83 -3.83 35.70
N ILE A 164 -4.71 -5.09 35.25
CA ILE A 164 -5.84 -5.84 34.72
C ILE A 164 -6.87 -5.95 35.85
N ILE A 165 -7.94 -5.17 35.75
CA ILE A 165 -8.99 -4.97 36.78
C ILE A 165 -9.61 -6.32 37.24
N ARG A 166 -9.41 -7.39 36.47
CA ARG A 166 -9.92 -8.75 36.70
C ARG A 166 -9.64 -9.36 38.09
N TYR A 167 -8.57 -8.95 38.78
CA TYR A 167 -8.14 -9.59 40.04
C TYR A 167 -8.29 -8.72 41.29
N GLY A 168 -8.91 -7.55 41.17
CA GLY A 168 -9.13 -6.66 42.31
C GLY A 168 -10.33 -7.09 43.16
N ASN A 169 -10.24 -6.89 44.48
CA ASN A 169 -11.43 -6.86 45.33
C ASN A 169 -12.41 -5.79 44.80
N GLY A 170 -13.71 -6.00 45.02
CA GLY A 170 -14.76 -5.09 44.56
C GLY A 170 -14.97 -5.08 43.05
N THR A 171 -14.60 -6.17 42.35
CA THR A 171 -14.76 -6.33 40.90
C THR A 171 -15.64 -7.53 40.58
N TYR A 172 -16.45 -7.40 39.53
CA TYR A 172 -17.37 -8.43 39.07
C TYR A 172 -17.25 -8.56 37.57
N VAL A 173 -16.72 -9.68 37.09
CA VAL A 173 -16.09 -9.77 35.77
C VAL A 173 -16.57 -11.00 35.01
N TYR A 174 -16.87 -10.80 33.73
CA TYR A 174 -17.15 -11.85 32.76
C TYR A 174 -16.16 -11.76 31.60
N GLU A 175 -15.34 -12.80 31.48
CA GLU A 175 -14.24 -12.92 30.53
C GLU A 175 -14.65 -13.71 29.28
N ASN A 176 -14.06 -13.37 28.14
CA ASN A 176 -14.37 -13.96 26.83
C ASN A 176 -14.05 -15.45 26.71
N ALA A 177 -13.14 -15.98 27.52
CA ALA A 177 -12.93 -17.42 27.68
C ALA A 177 -14.08 -18.12 28.42
N GLY A 178 -15.10 -17.38 28.86
CA GLY A 178 -16.25 -17.88 29.62
C GLY A 178 -16.05 -17.84 31.13
N GLY A 179 -14.91 -17.34 31.61
CA GLY A 179 -14.59 -17.22 33.03
C GLY A 179 -15.40 -16.13 33.73
N ILE A 180 -15.80 -16.39 34.97
CA ILE A 180 -16.53 -15.44 35.82
C ILE A 180 -15.76 -15.24 37.12
N TYR A 181 -15.44 -13.99 37.41
CA TYR A 181 -14.67 -13.59 38.58
C TYR A 181 -15.45 -12.61 39.45
N ILE A 182 -15.41 -12.81 40.77
CA ILE A 182 -16.02 -11.92 41.75
C ILE A 182 -14.99 -11.66 42.84
N ASN A 183 -14.74 -10.38 43.12
CA ASN A 183 -13.70 -9.94 44.05
C ASN A 183 -12.33 -10.56 43.73
N GLY A 184 -12.02 -10.71 42.43
CA GLY A 184 -10.80 -11.34 41.94
C GLY A 184 -10.77 -12.87 42.00
N GLU A 185 -11.76 -13.52 42.60
CA GLU A 185 -11.85 -14.98 42.69
C GLU A 185 -12.67 -15.56 41.53
N GLY A 186 -12.13 -16.58 40.86
CA GLY A 186 -12.84 -17.30 39.80
C GLY A 186 -13.88 -18.24 40.40
N ILE A 187 -15.16 -17.92 40.23
CA ILE A 187 -16.26 -18.66 40.86
C ILE A 187 -17.07 -19.52 39.88
N GLY A 188 -16.73 -19.46 38.60
CA GLY A 188 -17.37 -20.28 37.59
C GLY A 188 -16.92 -19.91 36.18
N GLY A 189 -17.48 -20.63 35.23
CA GLY A 189 -17.21 -20.45 33.82
C GLY A 189 -17.24 -21.77 33.08
N ASN A 190 -17.64 -21.73 31.82
CA ASN A 190 -17.56 -22.88 30.92
C ASN A 190 -17.45 -22.40 29.47
N ASP A 191 -17.11 -23.33 28.58
CA ASP A 191 -16.95 -23.02 27.15
C ASP A 191 -18.26 -22.52 26.50
N LYS A 192 -19.42 -22.89 27.05
CA LYS A 192 -20.74 -22.37 26.60
C LYS A 192 -20.88 -20.87 26.87
N TYR A 193 -20.17 -20.34 27.87
CA TYR A 193 -20.11 -18.91 28.20
C TYR A 193 -18.96 -18.19 27.50
N SER A 194 -18.13 -18.88 26.72
CA SER A 194 -17.14 -18.16 25.89
C SER A 194 -17.85 -17.23 24.91
N TYR A 195 -17.24 -16.10 24.56
CA TYR A 195 -17.79 -15.17 23.56
C TYR A 195 -16.69 -14.57 22.69
N GLY A 196 -17.07 -14.08 21.53
CA GLY A 196 -16.15 -13.48 20.56
C GLY A 196 -16.80 -12.52 19.59
N VAL A 197 -16.19 -12.37 18.41
CA VAL A 197 -16.65 -11.45 17.37
C VAL A 197 -18.11 -11.75 16.99
N GLY A 198 -18.95 -10.73 17.06
CA GLY A 198 -20.38 -10.80 16.71
C GLY A 198 -21.32 -11.20 17.85
N ASP A 199 -20.78 -11.64 18.99
CA ASP A 199 -21.60 -11.90 20.18
C ASP A 199 -22.00 -10.59 20.87
N THR A 200 -23.21 -10.58 21.44
CA THR A 200 -23.67 -9.52 22.33
C THR A 200 -23.55 -10.01 23.77
N VAL A 201 -22.81 -9.28 24.60
CA VAL A 201 -22.65 -9.59 26.03
C VAL A 201 -23.34 -8.52 26.85
N GLY A 202 -24.09 -8.92 27.87
CA GLY A 202 -24.74 -8.00 28.80
C GLY A 202 -24.37 -8.31 30.24
N ILE A 203 -24.26 -7.26 31.04
CA ILE A 203 -24.08 -7.34 32.49
C ILE A 203 -25.21 -6.56 33.16
N GLY A 204 -25.90 -7.19 34.09
CA GLY A 204 -27.03 -6.61 34.81
C GLY A 204 -26.79 -6.64 36.31
N VAL A 205 -27.16 -5.57 37.00
CA VAL A 205 -27.15 -5.49 38.46
C VAL A 205 -28.56 -5.18 38.95
N ASN A 206 -29.10 -6.05 39.80
CA ASN A 206 -30.30 -5.77 40.57
C ASN A 206 -29.86 -5.19 41.91
N LEU A 207 -29.98 -3.87 42.08
CA LEU A 207 -29.54 -3.18 43.29
C LEU A 207 -30.41 -3.50 44.52
N ALA A 208 -31.67 -3.90 44.32
CA ALA A 208 -32.57 -4.25 45.41
C ALA A 208 -32.25 -5.64 45.98
N THR A 209 -32.02 -6.64 45.12
CA THR A 209 -31.67 -8.01 45.52
C THR A 209 -30.16 -8.23 45.65
N ARG A 210 -29.35 -7.24 45.24
CA ARG A 210 -27.88 -7.28 45.23
C ARG A 210 -27.33 -8.40 44.36
N GLN A 211 -28.02 -8.65 43.25
CA GLN A 211 -27.69 -9.72 42.33
C GLN A 211 -26.99 -9.18 41.10
N ILE A 212 -25.95 -9.88 40.67
CA ILE A 212 -25.29 -9.67 39.39
C ILE A 212 -25.64 -10.82 38.46
N SER A 213 -25.98 -10.47 37.23
CA SER A 213 -26.34 -11.39 36.18
C SER A 213 -25.53 -11.07 34.92
N PHE A 214 -25.19 -12.13 34.18
CA PHE A 214 -24.52 -12.03 32.90
C PHE A 214 -25.43 -12.60 31.82
N THR A 215 -25.31 -12.08 30.62
CA THR A 215 -26.06 -12.55 29.45
C THR A 215 -25.14 -12.69 28.25
N LYS A 216 -25.43 -13.68 27.40
CA LYS A 216 -24.83 -13.85 26.09
C LYS A 216 -25.95 -13.97 25.07
N ASN A 217 -25.90 -13.13 24.04
CA ASN A 217 -26.87 -13.11 22.94
C ASN A 217 -28.34 -13.04 23.37
N GLY A 218 -28.62 -12.28 24.44
CA GLY A 218 -29.98 -12.14 24.96
C GLY A 218 -30.44 -13.30 25.86
N LEU A 219 -29.56 -14.24 26.17
CA LEU A 219 -29.84 -15.33 27.11
C LEU A 219 -29.08 -15.11 28.41
N ARG A 220 -29.77 -15.21 29.55
CA ARG A 220 -29.14 -15.16 30.87
C ARG A 220 -28.29 -16.41 31.09
N LEU A 221 -27.09 -16.22 31.62
CA LEU A 221 -26.26 -17.35 32.06
C LEU A 221 -26.83 -17.94 33.36
N ASP A 222 -26.60 -19.23 33.61
CA ASP A 222 -27.15 -19.94 34.78
C ASP A 222 -26.44 -19.57 36.10
N CYS A 223 -25.65 -18.51 36.08
CA CYS A 223 -24.84 -18.04 37.17
C CYS A 223 -25.42 -16.70 37.70
N LEU A 224 -26.18 -16.80 38.78
CA LEU A 224 -26.71 -15.66 39.51
C LEU A 224 -25.90 -15.50 40.79
N PHE A 225 -25.35 -14.30 41.01
CA PHE A 225 -24.49 -14.07 42.17
C PHE A 225 -25.09 -13.00 43.06
N VAL A 226 -25.25 -13.34 44.34
CA VAL A 226 -25.58 -12.39 45.40
C VAL A 226 -24.27 -12.06 46.10
N ASP A 227 -23.84 -10.80 46.07
CA ASP A 227 -22.70 -10.41 46.91
C ASP A 227 -23.22 -9.95 48.29
N PRO A 228 -22.95 -10.69 49.37
CA PRO A 228 -23.38 -10.31 50.71
C PRO A 228 -22.76 -8.98 51.16
N HIS A 229 -21.60 -8.60 50.62
CA HIS A 229 -20.85 -7.40 51.01
C HIS A 229 -21.35 -6.12 50.32
N PHE A 230 -22.31 -6.21 49.39
CA PHE A 230 -23.02 -5.03 48.88
C PHE A 230 -23.62 -4.16 50.01
N ALA A 231 -23.88 -4.74 51.20
CA ALA A 231 -24.33 -4.01 52.38
C ALA A 231 -23.23 -3.15 53.01
N ASP A 232 -22.01 -3.71 53.05
CA ASP A 232 -20.88 -3.12 53.76
C ASP A 232 -20.24 -2.00 52.94
N TYR A 233 -20.50 -2.00 51.64
CA TYR A 233 -20.00 -1.03 50.69
C TYR A 233 -21.06 0.05 50.40
N SER A 234 -20.84 1.26 50.89
CA SER A 234 -21.51 2.49 50.41
C SER A 234 -21.04 2.92 49.01
N PHE A 235 -20.46 2.00 48.25
CA PHE A 235 -19.71 2.32 47.05
C PHE A 235 -20.56 2.23 45.79
N SER A 236 -20.44 3.25 44.96
CA SER A 236 -20.98 3.25 43.61
C SER A 236 -20.21 2.23 42.75
N LEU A 237 -20.96 1.37 42.05
CA LEU A 237 -20.43 0.52 41.00
C LEU A 237 -20.33 1.29 39.69
N TYR A 238 -19.23 1.08 38.97
CA TYR A 238 -19.00 1.65 37.66
C TYR A 238 -18.85 0.52 36.64
N PRO A 239 -19.56 0.57 35.51
CA PRO A 239 -19.31 -0.36 34.43
C PRO A 239 -17.89 -0.14 33.90
N PHE A 240 -17.20 -1.23 33.57
CA PHE A 240 -15.90 -1.17 32.93
C PHE A 240 -15.77 -2.22 31.84
N VAL A 241 -14.80 -1.99 30.97
CA VAL A 241 -14.33 -2.94 29.98
C VAL A 241 -12.81 -2.99 30.02
N SER A 242 -12.25 -4.19 29.87
CA SER A 242 -10.82 -4.41 29.67
C SER A 242 -10.60 -5.07 28.32
N ILE A 243 -9.68 -4.50 27.53
CA ILE A 243 -9.30 -4.99 26.21
C ILE A 243 -7.78 -5.07 26.19
N TYR A 244 -7.24 -6.25 25.90
CA TYR A 244 -5.80 -6.46 25.85
C TYR A 244 -5.22 -6.36 24.44
N SER A 245 -5.94 -6.87 23.44
CA SER A 245 -5.41 -6.99 22.08
C SER A 245 -5.56 -5.70 21.28
N PHE A 246 -4.50 -5.34 20.54
CA PHE A 246 -4.54 -4.20 19.63
C PHE A 246 -5.51 -4.46 18.47
N GLY A 247 -6.37 -3.47 18.19
CA GLY A 247 -7.33 -3.52 17.07
C GLY A 247 -8.71 -4.09 17.42
N ASP A 248 -8.89 -4.63 18.63
CA ASP A 248 -10.21 -5.01 19.14
C ASP A 248 -11.13 -3.79 19.26
N LYS A 249 -12.40 -3.99 18.92
CA LYS A 249 -13.44 -2.95 18.94
C LYS A 249 -14.67 -3.47 19.64
N ILE A 250 -15.30 -2.59 20.42
CA ILE A 250 -16.56 -2.86 21.10
C ILE A 250 -17.53 -1.71 20.82
N GLU A 251 -18.82 -2.00 20.96
CA GLU A 251 -19.88 -1.00 21.02
C GLU A 251 -20.60 -1.16 22.35
N ALA A 252 -20.69 -0.08 23.13
CA ALA A 252 -21.38 -0.08 24.41
C ALA A 252 -22.79 0.48 24.25
N ASN A 253 -23.79 -0.27 24.70
CA ASN A 253 -25.18 0.12 24.70
C ASN A 253 -25.68 0.31 26.14
N PHE A 254 -25.92 1.57 26.53
CA PHE A 254 -26.43 1.93 27.86
C PHE A 254 -27.96 2.06 27.90
N GLY A 255 -28.65 1.57 26.87
CA GLY A 255 -30.10 1.50 26.77
C GLY A 255 -30.72 2.52 25.81
N PRO A 256 -32.05 2.44 25.63
CA PRO A 256 -32.95 1.49 26.30
C PRO A 256 -33.09 0.13 25.59
N ASN A 257 -32.55 -0.01 24.38
CA ASN A 257 -32.82 -1.17 23.51
C ASN A 257 -31.80 -2.29 23.76
N PHE A 258 -32.12 -3.26 24.61
CA PHE A 258 -31.24 -4.39 24.91
C PHE A 258 -31.64 -5.66 24.14
N LYS A 259 -30.66 -6.52 23.84
CA LYS A 259 -30.92 -7.86 23.27
C LYS A 259 -31.53 -8.81 24.29
N PHE A 260 -31.20 -8.62 25.56
CA PHE A 260 -31.84 -9.33 26.67
C PHE A 260 -33.13 -8.62 27.06
N ASP A 261 -34.21 -9.38 27.25
CA ASP A 261 -35.48 -8.84 27.69
C ASP A 261 -35.39 -8.45 29.18
N LEU A 262 -35.52 -7.16 29.49
CA LEU A 262 -35.46 -6.69 30.88
C LEU A 262 -36.75 -6.99 31.66
N ALA A 263 -37.85 -7.35 30.99
CA ALA A 263 -39.12 -7.64 31.65
C ALA A 263 -39.12 -9.00 32.39
N ILE A 264 -38.10 -9.84 32.15
CA ILE A 264 -37.94 -11.16 32.79
C ILE A 264 -36.93 -11.14 33.96
N LEU A 265 -36.52 -9.96 34.44
CA LEU A 265 -35.64 -9.78 35.61
C LEU A 265 -36.38 -9.89 36.94
#